data_AF-A0A202C391-F1
#
_entry.id   AF-A0A202C391-F1
#
_cell.length_a   1.000
_cell.length_b   1.000
_cell.length_c   1.000
_cell.angle_alpha   90.00
_cell.angle_beta   90.00
_cell.angle_gamma   90.00
#
_symmetry.space_group_name_H-M   'P 1'
#
loop_
_entity.id
_entity.type
_entity.pdbx_description
1 polymer ?
#
loop_
_entity_poly.entity_id
_entity_poly.type
_entity_poly.pdbx_seq_one_letter_code
_entity_poly.pdbx_strand_id
1 'polypeptide(L)'
;MKEKFIFLLFTIIFFLNIQFNLFHLIPREKFKYSKLEESETLVIGKLLNSQHGSVFDDGGFTGTYYSDYISGRKTGGKKAYEAYINNKIPTKYSYDAYKSQIGGQAILYSIFDKVFDLDNKINLEIFRMFNSLSLSILLALFLVWVKRKFGIMTSVISFLLILVNYWIFLYGKSTWWCNWVYFLPFVYGLFFFEKYKSANFRRYIIVFSILFFIKFWFTGFEFITVFLIGSSIPYLYYIFENKLSFYVQFIKRHFIITIIPLLLSVLFQLYQFKLLAGSFKAGILHLADAYSRRSSGDYFYEEKFSYLNQLKKYHLDIITRYVGNSFINEDLTFVKVPFLILVIAGIISSVILFIKKRERRLAAVTWFSIAAPFSWFILFKEHAHIHKHIDFFVWYCPFLILIILLISLTLNFVFKTAK
;
A
#
# COMPACT_ATOMS: atom_id res chain seq x y z
N MET A 1 27.55 -13.69 8.94
CA MET A 1 27.39 -12.68 10.02
C MET A 1 27.10 -11.28 9.49
N LYS A 2 27.87 -10.73 8.53
CA LYS A 2 27.66 -9.36 8.00
C LYS A 2 26.26 -9.08 7.42
N GLU A 3 25.65 -10.01 6.69
CA GLU A 3 24.30 -9.77 6.11
C GLU A 3 23.19 -9.71 7.17
N LYS A 4 23.22 -10.63 8.15
CA LYS A 4 22.26 -10.67 9.25
C LYS A 4 22.31 -9.38 10.06
N PHE A 5 23.51 -8.87 10.32
CA PHE A 5 23.71 -7.59 11.00
C PHE A 5 23.11 -6.41 10.22
N ILE A 6 23.39 -6.30 8.92
CA ILE A 6 22.85 -5.22 8.08
C ILE A 6 21.32 -5.28 7.99
N PHE A 7 20.76 -6.49 7.81
CA PHE A 7 19.32 -6.71 7.82
C PHE A 7 18.71 -6.21 9.13
N LEU A 8 19.26 -6.63 10.28
CA LEU A 8 18.77 -6.23 11.59
C LEU A 8 18.90 -4.73 11.82
N LEU A 9 20.04 -4.14 11.47
CA LEU A 9 20.30 -2.71 11.60
C LEU A 9 19.28 -1.87 10.82
N PHE A 10 19.09 -2.16 9.53
CA PHE A 10 18.12 -1.44 8.71
C PHE A 10 16.68 -1.68 9.18
N THR A 11 16.35 -2.90 9.62
CA THR A 11 15.03 -3.19 10.18
C THR A 11 14.76 -2.35 11.43
N ILE A 12 15.71 -2.30 12.37
CA ILE A 12 15.57 -1.52 13.60
C ILE A 12 15.44 -0.04 13.28
N ILE A 13 16.30 0.51 12.42
CA ILE A 13 16.24 1.96 12.11
C ILE A 13 14.93 2.32 11.40
N PHE A 14 14.49 1.53 10.41
CA PHE A 14 13.19 1.77 9.78
C PHE A 14 12.04 1.61 10.77
N PHE A 15 12.07 0.61 11.64
CA PHE A 15 11.03 0.39 12.63
C PHE A 15 10.91 1.57 13.59
N LEU A 16 12.03 2.02 14.16
CA LEU A 16 12.04 3.17 15.05
C LEU A 16 11.57 4.44 14.35
N ASN A 17 11.91 4.64 13.08
CA ASN A 17 11.43 5.78 12.32
C ASN A 17 9.93 5.69 11.99
N ILE A 18 9.41 4.53 11.55
CA ILE A 18 7.98 4.34 11.26
C ILE A 18 7.15 4.48 12.54
N GLN A 19 7.55 3.80 13.61
CA GLN A 19 6.75 3.69 14.83
C GLN A 19 6.82 4.96 15.67
N PHE A 20 8.00 5.57 15.79
CA PHE A 20 8.26 6.65 16.73
C PHE A 20 8.72 7.96 16.08
N ASN A 21 8.89 8.00 14.75
CA ASN A 21 9.42 9.18 14.04
C ASN A 21 10.78 9.62 14.60
N LEU A 22 11.68 8.64 14.79
CA LEU A 22 13.00 8.79 15.42
C LEU A 22 13.79 9.99 14.89
N PHE A 23 13.80 10.21 13.58
CA PHE A 23 14.57 11.29 12.95
C PHE A 23 13.76 12.58 12.77
N HIS A 24 12.52 12.61 13.23
CA HIS A 24 11.61 13.76 13.08
C HIS A 24 11.43 14.24 11.64
N LEU A 25 11.50 13.31 10.67
CA LEU A 25 11.36 13.59 9.24
C LEU A 25 9.90 13.87 8.84
N ILE A 26 8.95 13.39 9.65
CA ILE A 26 7.53 13.74 9.52
C ILE A 26 7.20 14.83 10.55
N PRO A 27 6.53 15.94 10.18
CA PRO A 27 6.06 16.94 11.14
C PRO A 27 5.23 16.31 12.26
N ARG A 28 5.47 16.73 13.50
CA ARG A 28 4.85 16.10 14.69
C ARG A 28 3.33 16.06 14.64
N GLU A 29 2.70 17.10 14.10
CA GLU A 29 1.24 17.18 13.94
C GLU A 29 0.73 16.15 12.95
N LYS A 30 1.35 16.04 11.77
CA LYS A 30 1.02 15.04 10.74
C LYS A 30 1.24 13.61 11.26
N PHE A 31 2.32 13.37 11.99
CA PHE A 31 2.61 12.05 12.57
C PHE A 31 1.65 11.65 13.71
N LYS A 32 1.11 12.63 14.45
CA LYS A 32 0.01 12.41 15.41
C LYS A 32 -1.31 12.20 14.69
N TYR A 33 -1.59 13.01 13.67
CA TYR A 33 -2.79 12.89 12.85
C TYR A 33 -2.87 11.52 12.16
N SER A 34 -1.75 10.94 11.71
CA SER A 34 -1.77 9.60 11.11
C SER A 34 -2.15 8.47 12.10
N LYS A 35 -2.22 8.76 13.40
CA LYS A 35 -2.79 7.86 14.44
C LYS A 35 -4.30 8.02 14.64
N LEU A 36 -4.91 8.98 13.96
CA LEU A 36 -6.32 9.39 14.06
C LEU A 36 -6.88 9.71 12.66
N GLU A 37 -6.27 9.14 11.63
CA GLU A 37 -6.75 9.28 10.27
C GLU A 37 -8.18 8.73 10.20
N GLU A 38 -9.08 9.41 9.50
CA GLU A 38 -10.50 9.01 9.44
C GLU A 38 -10.66 7.54 9.02
N SER A 39 -9.76 7.03 8.16
CA SER A 39 -9.71 5.63 7.74
C SER A 39 -9.41 4.64 8.89
N GLU A 40 -8.53 5.00 9.84
CA GLU A 40 -8.23 4.15 11.00
C GLU A 40 -9.45 4.01 11.92
N THR A 41 -10.29 5.04 12.03
CA THR A 41 -11.51 4.99 12.85
C THR A 41 -12.50 3.92 12.37
N LEU A 42 -12.42 3.48 11.10
CA LEU A 42 -13.24 2.39 10.58
C LEU A 42 -12.81 1.01 11.08
N VAL A 43 -11.50 0.84 11.35
CA VAL A 43 -10.97 -0.35 12.02
C VAL A 43 -11.40 -0.34 13.48
N ILE A 44 -11.26 0.80 14.16
CA ILE A 44 -11.64 0.93 15.57
C ILE A 44 -13.13 0.74 15.79
N GLY A 45 -13.97 1.29 14.91
CA GLY A 45 -15.41 1.07 14.96
C GLY A 45 -15.76 -0.42 14.86
N LYS A 46 -15.02 -1.19 14.05
CA LYS A 46 -15.19 -2.65 13.98
C LYS A 46 -14.77 -3.36 15.26
N LEU A 47 -13.62 -2.98 15.84
CA LEU A 47 -13.16 -3.55 17.11
C LEU A 47 -14.22 -3.34 18.20
N LEU A 48 -14.71 -2.12 18.39
CA LEU A 48 -15.80 -1.83 19.33
C LEU A 48 -17.10 -2.57 19.02
N ASN A 49 -17.48 -2.67 17.75
CA ASN A 49 -18.67 -3.42 17.36
C ASN A 49 -18.52 -4.90 17.74
N SER A 50 -17.32 -5.46 17.56
CA SER A 50 -17.04 -6.83 17.96
C SER A 50 -17.06 -7.03 19.47
N GLN A 51 -16.62 -6.04 20.27
CA GLN A 51 -16.70 -6.10 21.74
C GLN A 51 -18.14 -6.17 22.25
N HIS A 52 -19.10 -5.58 21.52
CA HIS A 52 -20.53 -5.68 21.84
C HIS A 52 -21.16 -7.02 21.50
N GLY A 53 -20.69 -7.69 20.46
CA GLY A 53 -21.35 -8.89 19.95
C GLY A 53 -20.38 -9.85 19.28
N SER A 54 -20.61 -10.23 18.03
CA SER A 54 -19.74 -11.14 17.30
C SER A 54 -18.76 -10.42 16.36
N VAL A 55 -17.68 -11.10 15.97
CA VAL A 55 -16.75 -10.60 14.95
C VAL A 55 -17.45 -10.41 13.59
N PHE A 56 -18.56 -11.10 13.33
CA PHE A 56 -19.31 -11.00 12.08
C PHE A 56 -20.56 -10.12 12.16
N ASP A 57 -20.77 -9.42 13.28
CA ASP A 57 -21.83 -8.42 13.38
C ASP A 57 -21.66 -7.33 12.33
N ASP A 58 -22.79 -6.85 11.82
CA ASP A 58 -22.90 -5.96 10.65
C ASP A 58 -22.13 -6.49 9.43
N GLY A 59 -22.26 -7.80 9.21
CA GLY A 59 -21.64 -8.52 8.10
C GLY A 59 -20.13 -8.65 8.18
N GLY A 60 -19.50 -8.34 9.31
CA GLY A 60 -18.05 -8.40 9.43
C GLY A 60 -17.31 -7.21 8.81
N PHE A 61 -18.02 -6.23 8.26
CA PHE A 61 -17.41 -5.05 7.62
C PHE A 61 -16.75 -4.12 8.65
N THR A 62 -15.67 -3.45 8.25
CA THR A 62 -15.24 -2.21 8.90
C THR A 62 -16.33 -1.15 8.87
N GLY A 63 -16.29 -0.12 9.72
CA GLY A 63 -17.36 0.87 9.74
C GLY A 63 -17.26 1.88 10.87
N THR A 64 -18.15 2.87 10.82
CA THR A 64 -18.24 3.88 11.87
C THR A 64 -19.22 3.42 12.93
N TYR A 65 -18.74 3.34 14.17
CA TYR A 65 -19.56 3.02 15.33
C TYR A 65 -20.13 4.32 15.91
N TYR A 66 -21.46 4.41 16.02
CA TYR A 66 -22.11 5.57 16.61
C TYR A 66 -22.68 5.22 17.99
N SER A 67 -22.29 6.01 18.98
CA SER A 67 -22.85 5.98 20.34
C SER A 67 -24.01 6.97 20.53
N ASP A 68 -24.29 7.80 19.53
CA ASP A 68 -25.35 8.81 19.55
C ASP A 68 -25.86 9.10 18.13
N TYR A 69 -26.99 9.79 18.03
CA TYR A 69 -27.66 10.11 16.77
C TYR A 69 -27.25 11.45 16.15
N ILE A 70 -26.48 12.26 16.87
CA ILE A 70 -26.17 13.66 16.49
C ILE A 70 -24.86 13.73 15.70
N SER A 71 -23.93 12.82 15.98
CA SER A 71 -22.59 12.85 15.43
C SER A 71 -22.58 12.45 13.95
N GLY A 72 -21.97 13.28 13.10
CA GLY A 72 -21.56 12.87 11.75
C GLY A 72 -20.36 11.92 11.78
N ARG A 73 -20.03 11.29 10.64
CA ARG A 73 -18.99 10.26 10.50
C ARG A 73 -17.66 10.58 11.19
N LYS A 74 -17.11 11.76 10.94
CA LYS A 74 -15.83 12.19 11.52
C LYS A 74 -15.88 12.26 13.04
N THR A 75 -16.94 12.86 13.59
CA THR A 75 -17.11 13.02 15.05
C THR A 75 -17.42 11.68 15.69
N GLY A 76 -18.28 10.86 15.07
CA GLY A 76 -18.61 9.51 15.54
C GLY A 76 -17.37 8.62 15.59
N GLY A 77 -16.57 8.60 14.52
CA GLY A 77 -15.31 7.83 14.48
C GLY A 77 -14.31 8.26 15.56
N LYS A 78 -14.19 9.57 15.85
CA LYS A 78 -13.35 10.07 16.95
C LYS A 78 -13.87 9.65 18.32
N LYS A 79 -15.17 9.78 18.58
CA LYS A 79 -15.79 9.33 19.83
C LYS A 79 -15.60 7.83 20.05
N ALA A 80 -15.78 7.03 18.99
CA ALA A 80 -15.53 5.60 19.00
C ALA A 80 -14.06 5.31 19.33
N TYR A 81 -13.12 6.01 18.67
CA TYR A 81 -11.70 5.88 18.98
C TYR A 81 -11.40 6.17 20.45
N GLU A 82 -11.87 7.31 20.97
CA GLU A 82 -11.67 7.72 22.36
C GLU A 82 -12.27 6.73 23.35
N ALA A 83 -13.45 6.19 23.06
CA ALA A 83 -14.06 5.16 23.89
C ALA A 83 -13.21 3.88 23.91
N TYR A 84 -12.77 3.40 22.74
CA TYR A 84 -11.96 2.20 22.61
C TYR A 84 -10.66 2.31 23.41
N ILE A 85 -9.86 3.36 23.20
CA ILE A 85 -8.56 3.50 23.90
C ILE A 85 -8.68 3.69 25.42
N ASN A 86 -9.87 4.04 25.91
CA ASN A 86 -10.17 4.18 27.33
C ASN A 86 -10.89 2.94 27.90
N ASN A 87 -10.93 1.82 27.17
CA ASN A 87 -11.63 0.58 27.52
C ASN A 87 -13.12 0.79 27.85
N LYS A 88 -13.76 1.77 27.20
CA LYS A 88 -15.19 2.02 27.33
C LYS A 88 -15.94 1.35 26.19
N ILE A 89 -17.00 0.63 26.55
CA ILE A 89 -17.93 0.01 25.60
C ILE A 89 -19.24 0.81 25.65
N PRO A 90 -19.35 1.94 24.92
CA PRO A 90 -20.55 2.76 24.93
C PRO A 90 -21.72 2.00 24.31
N THR A 91 -22.97 2.37 24.58
CA THR A 91 -24.13 1.76 23.93
C THR A 91 -24.08 1.94 22.40
N LYS A 92 -24.44 0.89 21.66
CA LYS A 92 -24.53 0.94 20.20
C LYS A 92 -25.81 1.63 19.78
N TYR A 93 -25.72 2.86 19.28
CA TYR A 93 -26.87 3.53 18.66
C TYR A 93 -27.07 3.05 17.22
N SER A 94 -26.01 3.09 16.42
CA SER A 94 -26.02 2.57 15.05
C SER A 94 -24.60 2.22 14.58
N TYR A 95 -24.53 1.48 13.47
CA TYR A 95 -23.27 1.13 12.82
C TYR A 95 -23.37 1.37 11.32
N ASP A 96 -22.49 2.22 10.81
CA ASP A 96 -22.41 2.49 9.36
C ASP A 96 -21.26 1.68 8.75
N ALA A 97 -21.62 0.53 8.19
CA ALA A 97 -20.70 -0.40 7.56
C ALA A 97 -20.05 0.21 6.31
N TYR A 98 -18.72 0.23 6.28
CA TYR A 98 -17.91 0.56 5.11
C TYR A 98 -17.80 -0.65 4.18
N LYS A 99 -18.68 -0.69 3.18
CA LYS A 99 -18.92 -1.84 2.32
C LYS A 99 -17.95 -1.99 1.14
N SER A 100 -17.08 -1.01 0.91
CA SER A 100 -16.16 -1.01 -0.24
C SER A 100 -14.86 -1.81 -0.04
N GLN A 101 -14.63 -2.34 1.16
CA GLN A 101 -13.47 -3.18 1.48
C GLN A 101 -13.93 -4.34 2.37
N ILE A 102 -13.31 -5.51 2.22
CA ILE A 102 -13.69 -6.71 2.97
C ILE A 102 -13.29 -6.68 4.45
N GLY A 103 -12.36 -5.81 4.83
CA GLY A 103 -11.99 -5.55 6.23
C GLY A 103 -11.24 -6.69 6.91
N GLY A 104 -10.57 -7.56 6.16
CA GLY A 104 -9.89 -8.74 6.70
C GLY A 104 -8.82 -8.42 7.74
N GLN A 105 -8.17 -7.25 7.64
CA GLN A 105 -7.28 -6.74 8.68
C GLN A 105 -8.03 -6.48 10.00
N ALA A 106 -9.19 -5.83 9.94
CA ALA A 106 -9.99 -5.51 11.12
C ALA A 106 -10.66 -6.77 11.72
N ILE A 107 -11.05 -7.74 10.89
CA ILE A 107 -11.51 -9.05 11.35
C ILE A 107 -10.41 -9.76 12.14
N LEU A 108 -9.18 -9.79 11.61
CA LEU A 108 -8.04 -10.40 12.29
C LEU A 108 -7.72 -9.70 13.62
N TYR A 109 -7.74 -8.36 13.63
CA TYR A 109 -7.54 -7.60 14.86
C TYR A 109 -8.68 -7.81 15.87
N SER A 110 -9.94 -7.95 15.44
CA SER A 110 -11.08 -8.22 16.32
C SER A 110 -11.01 -9.62 16.95
N ILE A 111 -10.52 -10.61 16.20
CA ILE A 111 -10.27 -11.95 16.74
C ILE A 111 -9.16 -11.88 17.80
N PHE A 112 -8.06 -11.18 17.50
CA PHE A 112 -6.97 -10.99 18.45
C PHE A 112 -7.47 -10.30 19.73
N ASP A 113 -8.18 -9.18 19.58
CA ASP A 113 -8.74 -8.39 20.67
C ASP A 113 -9.59 -9.25 21.62
N LYS A 114 -10.49 -10.08 21.07
CA LYS A 114 -11.33 -10.99 21.86
C LYS A 114 -10.59 -12.16 22.49
N VAL A 115 -9.60 -12.72 21.81
CA VAL A 115 -8.88 -13.92 22.29
C VAL A 115 -7.93 -13.56 23.43
N PHE A 116 -7.27 -12.41 23.34
CA PHE A 116 -6.27 -12.00 24.33
C PHE A 116 -6.82 -11.05 25.39
N ASP A 117 -7.91 -10.33 25.12
CA ASP A 117 -8.62 -9.44 26.06
C ASP A 117 -7.67 -8.50 26.84
N LEU A 118 -6.67 -7.97 26.13
CA LEU A 118 -5.73 -7.00 26.70
C LEU A 118 -6.38 -5.61 26.73
N ASP A 119 -5.74 -4.70 27.47
CA ASP A 119 -6.05 -3.27 27.39
C ASP A 119 -6.06 -2.79 25.92
N ASN A 120 -7.14 -2.11 25.52
CA ASN A 120 -7.39 -1.73 24.13
C ASN A 120 -6.28 -0.82 23.55
N LYS A 121 -5.64 0.00 24.39
CA LYS A 121 -4.51 0.84 23.95
C LYS A 121 -3.27 -0.02 23.67
N ILE A 122 -3.06 -1.08 24.44
CA ILE A 122 -2.01 -2.08 24.19
C ILE A 122 -2.30 -2.83 22.89
N ASN A 123 -3.54 -3.31 22.68
CA ASN A 123 -3.94 -4.00 21.44
C ASN A 123 -3.67 -3.12 20.20
N LEU A 124 -4.12 -1.87 20.22
CA LEU A 124 -3.89 -0.95 19.12
C LEU A 124 -2.40 -0.71 18.84
N GLU A 125 -1.58 -0.60 19.88
CA GLU A 125 -0.14 -0.43 19.71
C GLU A 125 0.50 -1.70 19.12
N ILE A 126 0.10 -2.89 19.55
CA ILE A 126 0.53 -4.17 18.96
C ILE A 126 0.20 -4.21 17.46
N PHE A 127 -1.01 -3.83 17.06
CA PHE A 127 -1.42 -3.82 15.65
C PHE A 127 -0.58 -2.83 14.84
N ARG A 128 -0.30 -1.64 15.39
CA ARG A 128 0.56 -0.66 14.73
C ARG A 128 2.01 -1.15 14.63
N MET A 129 2.55 -1.76 15.69
CA MET A 129 3.88 -2.36 15.72
C MET A 129 4.00 -3.50 14.70
N PHE A 130 2.97 -4.32 14.55
CA PHE A 130 2.93 -5.36 13.52
C PHE A 130 3.05 -4.77 12.11
N ASN A 131 2.28 -3.72 11.80
CA ASN A 131 2.34 -3.06 10.49
C ASN A 131 3.69 -2.37 10.24
N SER A 132 4.21 -1.64 11.23
CA SER A 132 5.50 -0.95 11.10
C SER A 132 6.67 -1.91 10.99
N LEU A 133 6.69 -2.98 11.78
CA LEU A 133 7.74 -4.00 11.71
C LEU A 133 7.69 -4.76 10.38
N SER A 134 6.50 -5.14 9.91
CA SER A 134 6.34 -5.83 8.63
C SER A 134 6.87 -4.99 7.46
N LEU A 135 6.56 -3.68 7.43
CA LEU A 135 7.09 -2.77 6.41
C LEU A 135 8.61 -2.63 6.53
N SER A 136 9.13 -2.47 7.75
CA SER A 136 10.57 -2.35 8.03
C SER A 136 11.36 -3.55 7.52
N ILE A 137 10.85 -4.76 7.79
CA ILE A 137 11.46 -6.02 7.33
C ILE A 137 11.50 -6.06 5.80
N LEU A 138 10.42 -5.70 5.11
CA LEU A 138 10.38 -5.72 3.64
C LEU A 138 11.35 -4.70 3.01
N LEU A 139 11.42 -3.49 3.56
CA LEU A 139 12.38 -2.47 3.11
C LEU A 139 13.82 -2.91 3.38
N ALA A 140 14.10 -3.49 4.55
CA ALA A 140 15.42 -4.01 4.87
C ALA A 140 15.82 -5.21 3.98
N LEU A 141 14.87 -6.12 3.69
CA LEU A 141 15.07 -7.22 2.76
C LEU A 141 15.37 -6.72 1.34
N PHE A 142 14.65 -5.70 0.85
CA PHE A 142 14.99 -5.05 -0.41
C PHE A 142 16.45 -4.55 -0.41
N LEU A 143 16.90 -3.88 0.67
CA LEU A 143 18.28 -3.41 0.77
C LEU A 143 19.32 -4.52 0.87
N VAL A 144 18.97 -5.66 1.48
CA VAL A 144 19.80 -6.87 1.46
C VAL A 144 19.94 -7.40 0.03
N TRP A 145 18.86 -7.44 -0.73
CA TRP A 145 18.90 -7.81 -2.15
C TRP A 145 19.79 -6.84 -2.95
N VAL A 146 19.63 -5.53 -2.74
CA VAL A 146 20.49 -4.50 -3.35
C VAL A 146 21.96 -4.73 -3.01
N LYS A 147 22.28 -5.00 -1.74
CA LYS A 147 23.64 -5.30 -1.30
C LYS A 147 24.22 -6.51 -2.03
N ARG A 148 23.44 -7.59 -2.17
CA ARG A 148 23.88 -8.83 -2.84
C ARG A 148 24.19 -8.61 -4.32
N LYS A 149 23.38 -7.79 -5.01
CA LYS A 149 23.54 -7.51 -6.44
C LYS A 149 24.58 -6.43 -6.74
N PHE A 150 24.58 -5.35 -5.97
CA PHE A 150 25.25 -4.09 -6.33
C PHE A 150 26.26 -3.60 -5.27
N GLY A 151 26.47 -4.37 -4.21
CA GLY A 151 27.41 -4.07 -3.14
C GLY A 151 26.86 -3.16 -2.04
N ILE A 152 27.60 -3.08 -0.94
CA ILE A 152 27.17 -2.39 0.28
C ILE A 152 26.99 -0.88 0.10
N MET A 153 27.86 -0.21 -0.65
CA MET A 153 27.77 1.24 -0.84
C MET A 153 26.45 1.63 -1.52
N THR A 154 26.07 0.92 -2.59
CA THR A 154 24.78 1.11 -3.26
C THR A 154 23.61 0.89 -2.29
N SER A 155 23.69 -0.14 -1.45
CA SER A 155 22.67 -0.43 -0.43
C SER A 155 22.55 0.68 0.62
N VAL A 156 23.67 1.22 1.10
CA VAL A 156 23.69 2.33 2.07
C VAL A 156 23.15 3.63 1.47
N ILE A 157 23.52 3.97 0.23
CA ILE A 157 22.96 5.16 -0.44
C ILE A 157 21.44 4.99 -0.63
N SER A 158 21.00 3.81 -1.08
CA SER A 158 19.56 3.52 -1.21
C SER A 158 18.83 3.59 0.12
N PHE A 159 19.44 3.09 1.21
CA PHE A 159 18.89 3.20 2.56
C PHE A 159 18.66 4.65 2.95
N LEU A 160 19.67 5.52 2.79
CA LEU A 160 19.58 6.94 3.15
C LEU A 160 18.49 7.68 2.34
N LEU A 161 18.40 7.39 1.03
CA LEU A 161 17.37 7.99 0.16
C LEU A 161 15.96 7.46 0.45
N ILE A 162 15.81 6.20 0.85
CA ILE A 162 14.52 5.67 1.30
C ILE A 162 14.14 6.29 2.64
N LEU A 163 15.09 6.48 3.57
CA LEU A 163 14.84 6.95 4.93
C LEU A 163 14.18 8.34 5.00
N VAL A 164 14.39 9.19 4.00
CA VAL A 164 13.80 10.53 3.94
C VAL A 164 12.40 10.59 3.33
N ASN A 165 11.78 9.45 2.97
CA ASN A 165 10.51 9.46 2.24
C ASN A 165 9.26 9.63 3.12
N TYR A 166 8.57 10.74 2.93
CA TYR A 166 7.41 11.17 3.72
C TYR A 166 6.29 10.13 3.79
N TRP A 167 5.77 9.72 2.64
CA TRP A 167 4.52 8.95 2.57
C TRP A 167 4.67 7.49 3.02
N ILE A 168 5.86 6.89 2.87
CA ILE A 168 6.16 5.55 3.42
C ILE A 168 6.03 5.57 4.94
N PHE A 169 6.63 6.58 5.59
CA PHE A 169 6.72 6.64 7.05
C PHE A 169 5.47 7.22 7.69
N LEU A 170 4.76 8.15 7.05
CA LEU A 170 3.53 8.75 7.58
C LEU A 170 2.46 7.68 7.86
N TYR A 171 2.23 6.78 6.91
CA TYR A 171 1.21 5.73 6.97
C TYR A 171 1.76 4.33 7.26
N GLY A 172 3.06 4.20 7.50
CA GLY A 172 3.72 2.88 7.66
C GLY A 172 3.23 2.04 8.85
N LYS A 173 2.63 2.69 9.87
CA LYS A 173 2.01 2.04 11.04
C LYS A 173 0.48 1.91 10.94
N SER A 174 -0.14 2.40 9.87
CA SER A 174 -1.60 2.47 9.75
C SER A 174 -2.21 1.06 9.79
N THR A 175 -3.17 0.87 10.69
CA THR A 175 -3.96 -0.37 10.78
C THR A 175 -5.01 -0.49 9.68
N TRP A 176 -5.30 0.61 8.97
CA TRP A 176 -6.16 0.62 7.79
C TRP A 176 -5.38 0.28 6.52
N TRP A 177 -4.33 1.06 6.21
CA TRP A 177 -3.62 0.97 4.92
C TRP A 177 -2.69 -0.24 4.82
N CYS A 178 -2.16 -0.74 5.94
CA CYS A 178 -1.31 -1.93 5.98
C CYS A 178 -0.20 -1.91 4.90
N ASN A 179 0.53 -0.78 4.78
CA ASN A 179 1.41 -0.47 3.64
C ASN A 179 2.41 -1.58 3.26
N TRP A 180 2.85 -2.39 4.23
CA TRP A 180 3.76 -3.51 4.01
C TRP A 180 3.27 -4.47 2.93
N VAL A 181 1.95 -4.68 2.81
CA VAL A 181 1.39 -5.64 1.86
C VAL A 181 1.72 -5.27 0.43
N TYR A 182 1.75 -3.98 0.08
CA TYR A 182 2.05 -3.52 -1.27
C TYR A 182 3.50 -3.77 -1.72
N PHE A 183 4.43 -3.91 -0.78
CA PHE A 183 5.82 -4.26 -1.05
C PHE A 183 6.07 -5.77 -1.05
N LEU A 184 5.18 -6.55 -0.42
CA LEU A 184 5.37 -7.97 -0.16
C LEU A 184 5.67 -8.82 -1.41
N PRO A 185 4.85 -8.84 -2.48
CA PRO A 185 5.12 -9.69 -3.64
C PRO A 185 6.34 -9.22 -4.43
N PHE A 186 6.59 -7.92 -4.47
CA PHE A 186 7.77 -7.35 -5.12
C PHE A 186 9.04 -7.84 -4.43
N VAL A 187 9.16 -7.62 -3.12
CA VAL A 187 10.35 -8.02 -2.35
C VAL A 187 10.50 -9.53 -2.35
N TYR A 188 9.43 -10.29 -2.09
CA TYR A 188 9.46 -11.75 -2.14
C TYR A 188 9.92 -12.26 -3.52
N GLY A 189 9.39 -11.67 -4.60
CA GLY A 189 9.76 -12.03 -5.97
C GLY A 189 11.24 -11.83 -6.28
N LEU A 190 11.86 -10.77 -5.77
CA LEU A 190 13.30 -10.52 -5.97
C LEU A 190 14.15 -11.70 -5.47
N PHE A 191 13.83 -12.24 -4.29
CA PHE A 191 14.52 -13.40 -3.71
C PHE A 191 14.08 -14.73 -4.32
N PHE A 192 12.81 -14.87 -4.66
CA PHE A 192 12.28 -16.07 -5.31
C PHE A 192 13.02 -16.35 -6.63
N PHE A 193 13.11 -15.35 -7.52
CA PHE A 193 13.79 -15.49 -8.80
C PHE A 193 15.32 -15.45 -8.68
N GLU A 194 15.87 -14.79 -7.66
CA GLU A 194 17.31 -14.90 -7.36
C GLU A 194 17.72 -16.36 -7.08
N LYS A 195 16.90 -17.06 -6.28
CA LYS A 195 17.14 -18.46 -5.90
C LYS A 195 16.81 -19.43 -7.02
N TYR A 196 15.70 -19.22 -7.73
CA TYR A 196 15.16 -20.14 -8.72
C TYR A 196 15.26 -19.54 -10.13
N LYS A 197 16.47 -19.56 -10.71
CA LYS A 197 16.76 -18.99 -12.04
C LYS A 197 15.91 -19.61 -13.18
N SER A 198 15.54 -20.88 -13.06
CA SER A 198 14.56 -21.56 -13.92
C SER A 198 13.32 -21.87 -13.08
N ALA A 199 12.44 -20.88 -12.90
CA ALA A 199 11.37 -20.95 -11.92
C ALA A 199 10.44 -22.17 -12.17
N ASN A 200 10.18 -22.92 -11.10
CA ASN A 200 9.01 -23.79 -11.06
C ASN A 200 7.77 -22.88 -11.13
N PHE A 201 7.24 -22.68 -12.34
CA PHE A 201 6.15 -21.75 -12.58
C PHE A 201 4.86 -22.12 -11.84
N ARG A 202 4.64 -23.41 -11.53
CA ARG A 202 3.54 -23.84 -10.68
C ARG A 202 3.69 -23.27 -9.27
N ARG A 203 4.88 -23.37 -8.68
CA ARG A 203 5.19 -22.77 -7.37
C ARG A 203 5.07 -21.24 -7.41
N TYR A 204 5.55 -20.60 -8.48
CA TYR A 204 5.38 -19.16 -8.68
C TYR A 204 3.91 -18.76 -8.63
N ILE A 205 3.05 -19.42 -9.43
CA ILE A 205 1.62 -19.16 -9.48
C ILE A 205 0.99 -19.33 -8.09
N ILE A 206 1.19 -20.48 -7.44
CA ILE A 206 0.57 -20.78 -6.13
C ILE A 206 0.97 -19.73 -5.08
N VAL A 207 2.26 -19.45 -4.93
CA VAL A 207 2.73 -18.52 -3.91
C VAL A 207 2.23 -17.11 -4.20
N PHE A 208 2.34 -16.64 -5.44
CA PHE A 208 1.88 -15.29 -5.77
C PHE A 208 0.36 -15.15 -5.68
N SER A 209 -0.43 -16.19 -6.01
CA SER A 209 -1.88 -16.18 -5.71
C SER A 209 -2.15 -16.00 -4.22
N ILE A 210 -1.39 -16.65 -3.33
CA ILE A 210 -1.54 -16.46 -1.88
C ILE A 210 -1.17 -15.02 -1.49
N LEU A 211 -0.09 -14.46 -2.04
CA LEU A 211 0.29 -13.06 -1.75
C LEU A 211 -0.75 -12.05 -2.23
N PHE A 212 -1.39 -12.30 -3.39
CA PHE A 212 -2.52 -11.51 -3.86
C PHE A 212 -3.75 -11.64 -2.98
N PHE A 213 -4.04 -12.85 -2.48
CA PHE A 213 -5.11 -13.05 -1.51
C PHE A 213 -4.84 -12.28 -0.22
N ILE A 214 -3.62 -12.33 0.33
CA ILE A 214 -3.21 -11.54 1.51
C ILE A 214 -3.42 -10.05 1.24
N LYS A 215 -3.07 -9.55 0.05
CA LYS A 215 -3.34 -8.17 -0.35
C LYS A 215 -4.83 -7.84 -0.31
N PHE A 216 -5.66 -8.65 -0.96
CA PHE A 216 -7.09 -8.39 -0.94
C PHE A 216 -7.68 -8.49 0.47
N TRP A 217 -7.19 -9.44 1.28
CA TRP A 217 -7.60 -9.60 2.67
C TRP A 217 -7.35 -8.34 3.51
N PHE A 218 -6.14 -7.79 3.44
CA PHE A 218 -5.75 -6.66 4.29
C PHE A 218 -6.18 -5.30 3.76
N THR A 219 -6.20 -5.09 2.44
CA THR A 219 -6.40 -3.75 1.86
C THR A 219 -7.52 -3.70 0.81
N GLY A 220 -8.30 -4.77 0.68
CA GLY A 220 -9.36 -4.86 -0.33
C GLY A 220 -8.84 -4.61 -1.75
N PHE A 221 -9.65 -3.92 -2.55
CA PHE A 221 -9.34 -3.62 -3.95
C PHE A 221 -8.49 -2.37 -4.14
N GLU A 222 -8.11 -1.68 -3.07
CA GLU A 222 -7.31 -0.44 -3.13
C GLU A 222 -5.99 -0.67 -3.86
N PHE A 223 -5.71 0.17 -4.87
CA PHE A 223 -4.51 0.12 -5.69
C PHE A 223 -4.24 -1.24 -6.37
N ILE A 224 -5.30 -1.97 -6.78
CA ILE A 224 -5.16 -3.31 -7.40
C ILE A 224 -4.25 -3.33 -8.63
N THR A 225 -4.36 -2.33 -9.51
CA THR A 225 -3.55 -2.27 -10.75
C THR A 225 -2.08 -1.96 -10.45
N VAL A 226 -1.83 -1.10 -9.47
CA VAL A 226 -0.48 -0.78 -8.95
C VAL A 226 0.18 -2.04 -8.42
N PHE A 227 -0.54 -2.78 -7.57
CA PHE A 227 -0.06 -4.03 -6.98
C PHE A 227 0.23 -5.10 -8.03
N LEU A 228 -0.65 -5.24 -9.04
CA LEU A 228 -0.46 -6.17 -10.15
C LEU A 228 0.83 -5.88 -10.92
N ILE A 229 1.01 -4.64 -11.38
CA ILE A 229 2.20 -4.24 -12.14
C ILE A 229 3.45 -4.37 -11.26
N GLY A 230 3.39 -3.91 -10.01
CA GLY A 230 4.50 -3.98 -9.06
C GLY A 230 4.96 -5.41 -8.75
N SER A 231 4.02 -6.34 -8.60
CA SER A 231 4.32 -7.77 -8.36
C SER A 231 5.02 -8.45 -9.54
N SER A 232 4.83 -7.92 -10.76
CA SER A 232 5.40 -8.47 -11.99
C SER A 232 6.86 -8.07 -12.21
N ILE A 233 7.33 -7.02 -11.53
CA ILE A 233 8.67 -6.46 -11.76
C ILE A 233 9.80 -7.47 -11.57
N PRO A 234 9.84 -8.28 -10.49
CA PRO A 234 10.90 -9.27 -10.32
C PRO A 234 10.88 -10.34 -11.42
N TYR A 235 9.70 -10.76 -11.87
CA TYR A 235 9.57 -11.70 -12.99
C TYR A 235 10.19 -11.12 -14.26
N LEU A 236 9.85 -9.87 -14.60
CA LEU A 236 10.40 -9.19 -15.78
C LEU A 236 11.91 -8.97 -15.65
N TYR A 237 12.41 -8.61 -14.46
CA TYR A 237 13.84 -8.37 -14.26
C TYR A 237 14.68 -9.63 -14.50
N TYR A 238 14.24 -10.79 -14.01
CA TYR A 238 15.00 -12.04 -14.09
C TYR A 238 14.73 -12.88 -15.34
N ILE A 239 13.48 -12.93 -15.82
CA ILE A 239 13.03 -13.93 -16.79
C ILE A 239 12.77 -13.33 -18.18
N PHE A 240 12.80 -12.00 -18.34
CA PHE A 240 12.44 -11.37 -19.61
C PHE A 240 13.24 -11.92 -20.81
N GLU A 241 12.48 -12.35 -21.83
CA GLU A 241 12.97 -12.74 -23.15
C GLU A 241 12.14 -12.04 -24.22
N ASN A 242 12.81 -11.46 -25.23
CA ASN A 242 12.11 -10.79 -26.33
C ASN A 242 11.59 -11.80 -27.37
N LYS A 243 10.60 -12.61 -26.98
CA LYS A 243 9.95 -13.63 -27.82
C LYS A 243 8.45 -13.67 -27.52
N LEU A 244 7.62 -13.93 -28.52
CA LEU A 244 6.16 -14.00 -28.37
C LEU A 244 5.73 -14.97 -27.24
N SER A 245 6.38 -16.13 -27.16
CA SER A 245 6.09 -17.15 -26.15
C SER A 245 6.28 -16.65 -24.71
N PHE A 246 7.20 -15.71 -24.47
CA PHE A 246 7.38 -15.09 -23.17
C PHE A 246 6.16 -14.24 -22.78
N TYR A 247 5.71 -13.35 -23.68
CA TYR A 247 4.57 -12.46 -23.44
C TYR A 247 3.27 -13.25 -23.18
N VAL A 248 3.01 -14.28 -23.99
CA VAL A 248 1.83 -15.16 -23.81
C VAL A 248 1.87 -15.86 -22.44
N GLN A 249 3.02 -16.42 -22.06
CA GLN A 249 3.17 -17.08 -20.77
C GLN A 249 3.10 -16.10 -19.60
N PHE A 250 3.66 -14.90 -19.75
CA PHE A 250 3.59 -13.82 -18.77
C PHE A 250 2.13 -13.46 -18.46
N ILE A 251 1.34 -13.17 -19.51
CA ILE A 251 -0.08 -12.81 -19.38
C ILE A 251 -0.86 -13.96 -18.73
N LYS A 252 -0.72 -15.19 -19.24
CA LYS A 252 -1.42 -16.36 -18.70
C LYS A 252 -1.14 -16.56 -17.20
N ARG A 253 0.12 -16.46 -16.79
CA ARG A 253 0.53 -16.64 -15.38
C ARG A 253 -0.04 -15.55 -14.47
N HIS A 254 0.12 -14.29 -14.86
CA HIS A 254 -0.35 -13.17 -14.03
C HIS A 254 -1.86 -13.05 -14.00
N PHE A 255 -2.55 -13.48 -15.06
CA PHE A 255 -4.01 -13.64 -15.07
C PHE A 255 -4.45 -14.64 -13.99
N ILE A 256 -3.87 -15.85 -13.97
CA ILE A 256 -4.20 -16.87 -12.96
C ILE A 256 -3.87 -16.40 -11.55
N ILE A 257 -2.70 -15.77 -11.36
CA ILE A 257 -2.25 -15.23 -10.07
C ILE A 257 -3.26 -14.25 -9.49
N THR A 258 -3.92 -13.46 -10.34
CA THR A 258 -4.83 -12.39 -9.92
C THR A 258 -6.28 -12.85 -9.82
N ILE A 259 -6.77 -13.62 -10.80
CA ILE A 259 -8.19 -13.92 -10.94
C ILE A 259 -8.70 -14.83 -9.83
N ILE A 260 -7.93 -15.84 -9.41
CA ILE A 260 -8.35 -16.77 -8.36
C ILE A 260 -8.53 -16.03 -7.02
N PRO A 261 -7.54 -15.27 -6.51
CA PRO A 261 -7.71 -14.52 -5.27
C PRO A 261 -8.79 -13.44 -5.35
N LEU A 262 -8.94 -12.79 -6.52
CA LEU A 262 -9.97 -11.78 -6.73
C LEU A 262 -11.37 -12.38 -6.58
N LEU A 263 -11.64 -13.51 -7.25
CA LEU A 263 -12.92 -14.21 -7.15
C LEU A 263 -13.22 -14.64 -5.72
N LEU A 264 -12.25 -15.20 -5.01
CA LEU A 264 -12.42 -15.57 -3.59
C LEU A 264 -12.77 -14.35 -2.72
N SER A 265 -12.11 -13.22 -2.96
CA SER A 265 -12.35 -11.98 -2.20
C SER A 265 -13.72 -11.38 -2.50
N VAL A 266 -14.16 -11.41 -3.77
CA VAL A 266 -15.50 -10.99 -4.18
C VAL A 266 -16.56 -11.90 -3.55
N LEU A 267 -16.38 -13.22 -3.60
CA LEU A 267 -17.31 -14.18 -2.97
C LEU A 267 -17.42 -13.95 -1.46
N PHE A 268 -16.30 -13.71 -0.79
CA PHE A 268 -16.30 -13.38 0.63
C PHE A 268 -17.07 -12.07 0.91
N GLN A 269 -16.86 -11.02 0.11
CA GLN A 269 -17.60 -9.77 0.27
C GLN A 269 -19.10 -9.93 0.01
N LEU A 270 -19.47 -10.72 -1.00
CA LEU A 270 -20.87 -11.05 -1.27
C LEU A 270 -21.52 -11.79 -0.09
N TYR A 271 -20.77 -12.67 0.57
CA TYR A 271 -21.20 -13.30 1.82
C TYR A 271 -21.37 -12.28 2.95
N GLN A 272 -20.46 -11.31 3.12
CA GLN A 272 -20.62 -10.22 4.09
C GLN A 272 -21.90 -9.40 3.82
N PHE A 273 -22.24 -9.16 2.55
CA PHE A 273 -23.51 -8.53 2.16
C PHE A 273 -24.73 -9.39 2.46
N LYS A 274 -24.63 -10.71 2.30
CA LYS A 274 -25.71 -11.63 2.70
C LYS A 274 -25.97 -11.55 4.20
N LEU A 275 -24.92 -11.43 5.01
CA LEU A 275 -25.03 -11.25 6.46
C LEU A 275 -25.60 -9.87 6.84
N LEU A 276 -25.15 -8.80 6.19
CA LEU A 276 -25.57 -7.43 6.52
C LEU A 276 -26.99 -7.09 6.02
N ALA A 277 -27.30 -7.43 4.78
CA ALA A 277 -28.50 -6.97 4.06
C ALA A 277 -29.43 -8.12 3.65
N GLY A 278 -29.15 -9.36 4.03
CA GLY A 278 -29.94 -10.52 3.64
C GLY A 278 -29.86 -10.89 2.15
N SER A 279 -29.04 -10.20 1.33
CA SER A 279 -29.08 -10.29 -0.13
C SER A 279 -27.70 -10.24 -0.80
N PHE A 280 -27.39 -11.25 -1.62
CA PHE A 280 -26.23 -11.24 -2.51
C PHE A 280 -26.37 -10.20 -3.63
N LYS A 281 -27.60 -9.96 -4.10
CA LYS A 281 -27.89 -8.97 -5.16
C LYS A 281 -27.48 -7.56 -4.72
N ALA A 282 -27.72 -7.23 -3.45
CA ALA A 282 -27.27 -5.94 -2.88
C ALA A 282 -25.74 -5.78 -2.97
N GLY A 283 -24.99 -6.85 -2.71
CA GLY A 283 -23.53 -6.85 -2.85
C GLY A 283 -23.07 -6.69 -4.29
N ILE A 284 -23.68 -7.39 -5.25
CA ILE A 284 -23.36 -7.25 -6.68
C ILE A 284 -23.61 -5.82 -7.15
N LEU A 285 -24.77 -5.25 -6.82
CA LEU A 285 -25.12 -3.87 -7.17
C LEU A 285 -24.13 -2.88 -6.55
N HIS A 286 -23.78 -3.06 -5.26
CA HIS A 286 -22.80 -2.21 -4.61
C HIS A 286 -21.42 -2.28 -5.25
N LEU A 287 -20.94 -3.47 -5.64
CA LEU A 287 -19.63 -3.62 -6.30
C LEU A 287 -19.60 -2.96 -7.67
N ALA A 288 -20.66 -3.12 -8.47
CA ALA A 288 -20.76 -2.47 -9.78
C ALA A 288 -20.77 -0.94 -9.66
N ASP A 289 -21.56 -0.41 -8.74
CA ASP A 289 -21.64 1.02 -8.43
C ASP A 289 -20.34 1.57 -7.82
N ALA A 290 -19.70 0.83 -6.90
CA ALA A 290 -18.40 1.16 -6.34
C ALA A 290 -17.29 1.25 -7.39
N TYR A 291 -17.31 0.37 -8.40
CA TYR A 291 -16.39 0.43 -9.54
C TYR A 291 -16.68 1.66 -10.41
N SER A 292 -17.95 1.90 -10.75
CA SER A 292 -18.35 3.03 -11.58
C SER A 292 -17.95 4.38 -10.97
N ARG A 293 -18.32 4.61 -9.70
CA ARG A 293 -17.99 5.85 -8.99
C ARG A 293 -16.49 6.14 -8.93
N ARG A 294 -15.66 5.10 -8.74
CA ARG A 294 -14.21 5.26 -8.60
C ARG A 294 -13.48 5.42 -9.95
N SER A 295 -14.06 4.92 -11.05
CA SER A 295 -13.43 4.90 -12.37
C SER A 295 -13.91 6.01 -13.30
N SER A 296 -15.22 6.14 -13.52
CA SER A 296 -15.79 7.10 -14.47
C SER A 296 -16.41 8.33 -13.79
N GLY A 297 -16.72 8.22 -12.50
CA GLY A 297 -17.47 9.24 -11.76
C GLY A 297 -18.97 9.13 -11.96
N ASP A 298 -19.44 8.16 -12.74
CA ASP A 298 -20.86 7.99 -12.97
C ASP A 298 -21.53 7.45 -11.69
N TYR A 299 -22.31 8.32 -11.03
CA TYR A 299 -23.16 7.98 -9.90
C TYR A 299 -24.46 7.37 -10.40
N PHE A 300 -24.55 6.04 -10.38
CA PHE A 300 -25.77 5.33 -10.79
C PHE A 300 -26.84 5.24 -9.68
N TYR A 301 -26.46 5.48 -8.41
CA TYR A 301 -27.31 5.15 -7.25
C TYR A 301 -27.73 6.35 -6.38
N GLU A 302 -27.04 7.49 -6.44
CA GLU A 302 -27.35 8.66 -5.61
C GLU A 302 -27.28 9.97 -6.41
N GLU A 303 -28.47 10.50 -6.74
CA GLU A 303 -28.67 11.71 -7.55
C GLU A 303 -27.99 12.96 -6.96
N LYS A 304 -27.81 12.99 -5.63
CA LYS A 304 -27.18 14.07 -4.86
C LYS A 304 -25.71 14.33 -5.26
N PHE A 305 -25.02 13.35 -5.85
CA PHE A 305 -23.62 13.46 -6.26
C PHE A 305 -23.42 13.71 -7.76
N SER A 306 -24.51 13.82 -8.53
CA SER A 306 -24.49 14.06 -9.98
C SER A 306 -23.73 15.33 -10.39
N TYR A 307 -23.60 16.34 -9.52
CA TYR A 307 -22.83 17.56 -9.79
C TYR A 307 -21.32 17.30 -10.00
N LEU A 308 -20.80 16.17 -9.51
CA LEU A 308 -19.40 15.76 -9.73
C LEU A 308 -19.16 15.24 -11.15
N ASN A 309 -20.21 14.97 -11.95
CA ASN A 309 -20.09 14.54 -13.35
C ASN A 309 -19.56 15.65 -14.29
N GLN A 310 -19.50 16.91 -13.84
CA GLN A 310 -18.93 18.03 -14.61
C GLN A 310 -17.40 18.00 -14.68
N LEU A 311 -16.75 17.04 -14.02
CA LEU A 311 -15.31 17.00 -13.83
C LEU A 311 -14.54 16.26 -14.95
N LYS A 312 -14.74 16.62 -16.24
CA LYS A 312 -13.99 15.99 -17.37
C LYS A 312 -12.62 16.62 -17.70
N LYS A 313 -12.17 17.64 -16.95
CA LYS A 313 -10.92 18.41 -17.19
C LYS A 313 -9.64 17.90 -16.46
N TYR A 314 -9.60 16.69 -15.89
CA TYR A 314 -8.72 16.39 -14.74
C TYR A 314 -7.48 15.53 -14.99
N HIS A 315 -7.28 14.89 -16.13
CA HIS A 315 -6.17 13.93 -16.27
C HIS A 315 -4.78 14.58 -16.10
N LEU A 316 -4.56 15.74 -16.73
CA LEU A 316 -3.30 16.48 -16.56
C LEU A 316 -3.17 17.10 -15.15
N ASP A 317 -4.25 17.60 -14.56
CA ASP A 317 -4.24 18.13 -13.18
C ASP A 317 -3.90 17.05 -12.15
N ILE A 318 -4.47 15.84 -12.28
CA ILE A 318 -4.15 14.68 -11.45
C ILE A 318 -2.65 14.36 -11.57
N ILE A 319 -2.16 14.16 -12.80
CA ILE A 319 -0.75 13.79 -13.00
C ILE A 319 0.20 14.88 -12.48
N THR A 320 -0.05 16.15 -12.81
CA THR A 320 0.80 17.27 -12.38
C THR A 320 0.78 17.47 -10.87
N ARG A 321 -0.38 17.31 -10.20
CA ARG A 321 -0.48 17.29 -8.74
C ARG A 321 0.41 16.22 -8.12
N TYR A 322 0.33 15.00 -8.64
CA TYR A 322 1.04 13.87 -8.03
C TYR A 322 2.55 13.89 -8.32
N VAL A 323 2.99 14.43 -9.46
CA VAL A 323 4.41 14.58 -9.82
C VAL A 323 5.04 15.83 -9.19
N GLY A 324 4.28 16.91 -9.01
CA GLY A 324 4.75 18.19 -8.50
C GLY A 324 4.88 18.27 -6.97
N ASN A 325 4.22 17.36 -6.24
CA ASN A 325 4.32 17.31 -4.79
C ASN A 325 5.60 16.61 -4.32
N SER A 326 5.96 16.87 -3.06
CA SER A 326 7.24 16.41 -2.54
C SER A 326 7.18 15.00 -1.98
N PHE A 327 8.29 14.27 -2.18
CA PHE A 327 8.50 12.95 -1.58
C PHE A 327 9.21 13.01 -0.21
N ILE A 328 9.79 14.16 0.18
CA ILE A 328 10.49 14.32 1.46
C ILE A 328 9.59 14.96 2.52
N ASN A 329 8.85 16.02 2.18
CA ASN A 329 7.95 16.67 3.12
C ASN A 329 6.83 17.42 2.37
N GLU A 330 5.58 17.24 2.80
CA GLU A 330 4.42 17.95 2.26
C GLU A 330 4.38 19.42 2.73
N ASP A 331 4.89 19.71 3.93
CA ASP A 331 4.87 21.04 4.56
C ASP A 331 6.21 21.78 4.37
N LEU A 332 6.16 23.12 4.31
CA LEU A 332 7.29 24.05 4.09
C LEU A 332 8.40 24.01 5.16
N THR A 333 8.37 23.08 6.10
CA THR A 333 9.15 23.13 7.35
C THR A 333 10.60 22.65 7.23
N PHE A 334 10.98 21.95 6.15
CA PHE A 334 12.35 21.48 5.91
C PHE A 334 12.83 21.75 4.49
N VAL A 335 12.50 20.88 3.52
CA VAL A 335 12.91 21.02 2.11
C VAL A 335 11.83 20.38 1.25
N LYS A 336 11.20 21.17 0.37
CA LYS A 336 10.30 20.64 -0.65
C LYS A 336 11.16 20.12 -1.81
N VAL A 337 11.28 18.79 -1.92
CA VAL A 337 11.91 18.15 -3.08
C VAL A 337 10.81 17.50 -3.92
N PRO A 338 10.39 18.12 -5.04
CA PRO A 338 9.38 17.55 -5.92
C PRO A 338 9.76 16.15 -6.39
N PHE A 339 8.78 15.27 -6.52
CA PHE A 339 8.99 13.92 -7.06
C PHE A 339 9.63 13.95 -8.46
N LEU A 340 9.36 15.00 -9.25
CA LEU A 340 10.00 15.25 -10.54
C LEU A 340 11.55 15.25 -10.48
N ILE A 341 12.17 15.68 -9.38
CA ILE A 341 13.62 15.67 -9.23
C ILE A 341 14.16 14.24 -9.25
N LEU A 342 13.48 13.29 -8.60
CA LEU A 342 13.85 11.87 -8.66
C LEU A 342 13.69 11.30 -10.06
N VAL A 343 12.63 11.71 -10.77
CA VAL A 343 12.40 11.31 -12.17
C VAL A 343 13.56 11.78 -13.04
N ILE A 344 13.93 13.07 -12.97
CA ILE A 344 15.05 13.63 -13.74
C ILE A 344 16.37 12.94 -13.37
N ALA A 345 16.67 12.79 -12.09
CA ALA A 345 17.87 12.10 -11.63
C ALA A 345 17.91 10.64 -12.09
N GLY A 346 16.77 9.95 -12.11
CA GLY A 346 16.63 8.60 -12.63
C GLY A 346 16.82 8.52 -14.15
N ILE A 347 16.36 9.51 -14.92
CA ILE A 347 16.60 9.59 -16.38
C ILE A 347 18.10 9.72 -16.64
N ILE A 348 18.75 10.68 -15.98
CA ILE A 348 20.20 10.91 -16.09
C ILE A 348 20.96 9.62 -15.72
N SER A 349 20.61 9.00 -14.59
CA SER A 349 21.17 7.72 -14.13
C SER A 349 21.00 6.61 -15.17
N SER A 350 19.81 6.50 -15.77
CA SER A 350 19.52 5.51 -16.81
C SER A 350 20.36 5.72 -18.06
N VAL A 351 20.50 6.97 -18.50
CA VAL A 351 21.34 7.33 -19.65
C VAL A 351 22.81 6.97 -19.39
N ILE A 352 23.35 7.34 -18.23
CA ILE A 352 24.73 7.01 -17.85
C ILE A 352 24.93 5.49 -17.84
N LEU A 353 24.06 4.73 -17.18
CA LEU A 353 24.14 3.28 -17.12
C LEU A 353 24.01 2.62 -18.51
N PHE A 354 23.15 3.15 -19.37
CA PHE A 354 22.97 2.66 -20.74
C PHE A 354 24.22 2.87 -21.61
N ILE A 355 24.80 4.07 -21.56
CA ILE A 355 26.06 4.43 -22.27
C ILE A 355 27.19 3.53 -21.78
N LYS A 356 27.29 3.31 -20.46
CA LYS A 356 28.30 2.43 -19.86
C LYS A 356 27.98 0.93 -20.01
N LYS A 357 26.89 0.58 -20.70
CA LYS A 357 26.41 -0.80 -20.93
C LYS A 357 26.20 -1.61 -19.65
N ARG A 358 25.80 -0.97 -18.54
CA ARG A 358 25.57 -1.61 -17.23
C ARG A 358 24.09 -1.61 -16.86
N GLU A 359 23.64 -2.68 -16.21
CA GLU A 359 22.30 -2.80 -15.58
C GLU A 359 21.11 -2.31 -16.43
N ARG A 360 21.18 -2.49 -17.76
CA ARG A 360 20.13 -2.06 -18.69
C ARG A 360 18.77 -2.68 -18.38
N ARG A 361 18.76 -3.92 -17.88
CA ARG A 361 17.54 -4.60 -17.44
C ARG A 361 16.92 -3.90 -16.23
N LEU A 362 17.74 -3.49 -15.26
CA LEU A 362 17.26 -2.75 -14.10
C LEU A 362 16.65 -1.41 -14.52
N ALA A 363 17.31 -0.69 -15.43
CA ALA A 363 16.77 0.55 -15.97
C ALA A 363 15.42 0.32 -16.68
N ALA A 364 15.34 -0.68 -17.55
CA ALA A 364 14.12 -1.02 -18.29
C ALA A 364 12.95 -1.37 -17.35
N VAL A 365 13.17 -2.23 -16.35
CA VAL A 365 12.09 -2.61 -15.42
C VAL A 365 11.71 -1.48 -14.47
N THR A 366 12.65 -0.58 -14.14
CA THR A 366 12.35 0.63 -13.37
C THR A 366 11.38 1.50 -14.15
N TRP A 367 11.67 1.79 -15.41
CA TRP A 367 10.75 2.58 -16.24
C TRP A 367 9.45 1.87 -16.56
N PHE A 368 9.45 0.54 -16.73
CA PHE A 368 8.21 -0.21 -16.83
C PHE A 368 7.34 -0.07 -15.57
N SER A 369 7.96 -0.04 -14.37
CA SER A 369 7.22 0.11 -13.11
C SER A 369 6.49 1.45 -12.96
N ILE A 370 6.82 2.47 -13.77
CA ILE A 370 6.04 3.72 -13.81
C ILE A 370 4.60 3.50 -14.31
N ALA A 371 4.35 2.41 -15.04
CA ALA A 371 3.01 2.03 -15.44
C ALA A 371 2.10 1.72 -14.24
N ALA A 372 2.66 1.35 -13.08
CA ALA A 372 1.90 1.08 -11.87
C ALA A 372 1.11 2.33 -11.41
N PRO A 373 1.74 3.47 -11.05
CA PRO A 373 1.01 4.67 -10.66
C PRO A 373 0.10 5.21 -11.79
N PHE A 374 0.57 5.22 -13.04
CA PHE A 374 -0.25 5.69 -14.15
C PHE A 374 -1.50 4.85 -14.38
N SER A 375 -1.42 3.52 -14.21
CA SER A 375 -2.60 2.66 -14.33
C SER A 375 -3.70 3.08 -13.36
N TRP A 376 -3.34 3.50 -12.15
CA TRP A 376 -4.31 3.94 -11.16
C TRP A 376 -4.87 5.33 -11.51
N PHE A 377 -4.02 6.30 -11.83
CA PHE A 377 -4.47 7.66 -12.15
C PHE A 377 -5.32 7.74 -13.43
N ILE A 378 -5.13 6.80 -14.36
CA ILE A 378 -5.90 6.75 -15.60
C ILE A 378 -7.21 5.99 -15.39
N LEU A 379 -7.17 4.80 -14.77
CA LEU A 379 -8.35 3.94 -14.62
C LEU A 379 -9.26 4.33 -13.46
N PHE A 380 -8.70 4.85 -12.37
CA PHE A 380 -9.40 5.24 -11.14
C PHE A 380 -9.23 6.74 -10.86
N LYS A 381 -9.41 7.55 -11.91
CA LYS A 381 -9.16 9.01 -11.88
C LYS A 381 -9.97 9.73 -10.81
N GLU A 382 -11.22 9.31 -10.54
CA GLU A 382 -12.07 9.95 -9.54
C GLU A 382 -11.59 9.66 -8.13
N HIS A 383 -11.16 8.42 -7.88
CA HIS A 383 -10.50 8.09 -6.64
C HIS A 383 -9.26 8.98 -6.43
N ALA A 384 -8.41 9.10 -7.45
CA ALA A 384 -7.23 9.96 -7.42
C ALA A 384 -7.58 11.45 -7.33
N HIS A 385 -8.76 11.87 -7.75
CA HIS A 385 -9.20 13.25 -7.59
C HIS A 385 -9.60 13.56 -6.14
N ILE A 386 -10.35 12.65 -5.51
CA ILE A 386 -10.92 12.81 -4.16
C ILE A 386 -9.86 12.53 -3.08
N HIS A 387 -9.08 11.45 -3.22
CA HIS A 387 -8.18 10.94 -2.20
C HIS A 387 -6.76 11.51 -2.30
N LYS A 388 -6.67 12.85 -2.35
CA LYS A 388 -5.40 13.60 -2.52
C LYS A 388 -4.35 13.32 -1.43
N HIS A 389 -4.77 12.84 -0.26
CA HIS A 389 -3.91 12.61 0.90
C HIS A 389 -3.24 11.23 0.93
N ILE A 390 -3.60 10.31 0.02
CA ILE A 390 -3.08 8.93 0.04
C ILE A 390 -2.61 8.43 -1.33
N ASP A 391 -3.23 8.88 -2.43
CA ASP A 391 -2.89 8.39 -3.77
C ASP A 391 -1.45 8.75 -4.21
N PHE A 392 -0.73 9.58 -3.44
CA PHE A 392 0.73 9.72 -3.53
C PHE A 392 1.47 8.40 -3.37
N PHE A 393 0.96 7.51 -2.53
CA PHE A 393 1.56 6.23 -2.19
C PHE A 393 1.74 5.32 -3.42
N VAL A 394 0.94 5.47 -4.47
CA VAL A 394 1.04 4.62 -5.67
C VAL A 394 2.37 4.77 -6.43
N TRP A 395 3.07 5.90 -6.27
CA TRP A 395 4.43 6.08 -6.80
C TRP A 395 5.48 5.22 -6.09
N TYR A 396 5.18 4.76 -4.88
CA TYR A 396 6.13 4.12 -3.98
C TYR A 396 6.29 2.63 -4.25
N CYS A 397 5.30 2.00 -4.88
CA CYS A 397 5.19 0.56 -5.02
C CYS A 397 5.26 0.11 -6.49
N PRO A 398 6.44 -0.29 -7.02
CA PRO A 398 7.78 -0.14 -6.47
C PRO A 398 8.62 0.94 -7.19
N PHE A 399 8.00 1.82 -7.99
CA PHE A 399 8.73 2.73 -8.88
C PHE A 399 9.74 3.61 -8.12
N LEU A 400 9.34 4.23 -7.01
CA LEU A 400 10.25 5.02 -6.19
C LEU A 400 11.48 4.23 -5.71
N ILE A 401 11.29 3.05 -5.14
CA ILE A 401 12.42 2.29 -4.56
C ILE A 401 13.37 1.79 -5.65
N LEU A 402 12.87 1.57 -6.88
CA LEU A 402 13.67 1.22 -8.04
C LEU A 402 14.42 2.43 -8.63
N ILE A 403 13.78 3.59 -8.73
CA ILE A 403 14.47 4.81 -9.22
C ILE A 403 15.54 5.27 -8.24
N ILE A 404 15.28 5.17 -6.93
CA ILE A 404 16.30 5.37 -5.88
C ILE A 404 17.47 4.42 -6.10
N LEU A 405 17.22 3.14 -6.38
CA LEU A 405 18.29 2.17 -6.65
C LEU A 405 19.13 2.54 -7.89
N LEU A 406 18.52 2.98 -8.98
CA LEU A 406 19.26 3.45 -10.16
C LEU A 406 20.16 4.63 -9.83
N ILE A 407 19.64 5.60 -9.08
CA ILE A 407 20.39 6.77 -8.63
C ILE A 407 21.56 6.34 -7.73
N SER A 408 21.30 5.52 -6.71
CA SER A 408 22.33 4.99 -5.80
C SER A 408 23.44 4.24 -6.53
N LEU A 409 23.08 3.41 -7.51
CA LEU A 409 24.02 2.64 -8.32
C LEU A 409 24.92 3.58 -9.14
N THR A 410 24.32 4.62 -9.72
CA THR A 410 25.03 5.61 -10.54
C THR A 410 25.97 6.45 -9.69
N LEU A 411 25.53 6.93 -8.53
CA LEU A 411 26.36 7.67 -7.58
C LEU A 411 27.57 6.85 -7.13
N ASN A 412 27.36 5.59 -6.73
CA ASN A 412 28.45 4.68 -6.35
C ASN A 412 29.43 4.45 -7.51
N PHE A 413 28.94 4.33 -8.74
CA PHE A 413 29.79 4.21 -9.93
C PHE A 413 30.65 5.46 -10.14
N VAL A 414 30.05 6.65 -10.12
CA VAL A 414 30.74 7.94 -10.30
C VAL A 414 31.80 8.16 -9.22
N PHE A 415 31.48 7.87 -7.94
CA PHE A 415 32.42 8.00 -6.84
C PHE A 415 33.64 7.06 -6.95
N LYS A 416 33.48 5.90 -7.59
CA LYS A 416 34.60 4.97 -7.81
C LYS A 416 35.49 5.37 -8.98
N THR A 417 34.97 6.10 -9.96
CA THR A 417 35.73 6.58 -11.12
C THR A 417 36.38 7.94 -10.91
N ALA A 418 35.95 8.69 -9.89
CA ALA A 418 36.55 9.97 -9.51
C ALA A 418 37.74 9.83 -8.54
N LYS A 419 37.96 8.61 -8.02
CA LYS A 419 39.21 8.19 -7.38
C LYS A 419 40.07 7.51 -8.42
#